data_AF-A0A832ZQC2-F1
#
_entry.id   AF-A0A832ZQC2-F1
#
_cell.length_a   1.000
_cell.length_b   1.000
_cell.length_c   1.000
_cell.angle_alpha   90.00
_cell.angle_beta   90.00
_cell.angle_gamma   90.00
#
_symmetry.space_group_name_H-M   'P 1'
#
loop_
_entity.id
_entity.type
_entity.pdbx_description
1 polymer ?
#
loop_
_entity_poly.entity_id
_entity_poly.type
_entity_poly.pdbx_seq_one_letter_code
_entity_poly.pdbx_strand_id
1 'polypeptide(L)'
;MRFTSLYILVIGLLTFSTVSPVAASNNGLYIVTTFPFLSDIVSNVVGDLGMVESLVLYDRHVSTYELTPRDSEKIWLSDLFIYIGYGSEEAIGQYAIAIKEGVGILNVRDFLRDAIESIDENPYFWMDPLNTVVFVERLGRLLGDLDPINREVYMENARIYIDELMNLHNWILEKVGEIPPENRVIFSIRDSLKYYADRYGFKVLGYITGTAGVYEPATSWVVQKFEDVLSGGVYTLFIEYSEKGTTLREVIETIADEAGVEAVGYIFVETLSYEEGVTSYIEMMEWNTNLIYTYLSGEVDELVLESDPGIFDNPILRPFKYGFLVRGFTTLMVLMALTSLVGSFAVLRGWSIFSDALGHGAIVGLLLAYLIGLDFYLGALFIGLFIAFTVGTIERVSRLRADVVIAITFTTMLAIAIIIISNIGGVNIALEDVLFADVTAVSTEMMWRAVGSAIAIGLFVVLFRRQLLLYSIDPLGSISLGIRSGVIHYLYLILLAVTTVSAFMSIGAIPAIAAIILPPASSYLVSKRPKNFLLLSLSIGLVSGLIGFYASYYLNVNAGAATILVSTVIFLVSIAIHVYRKPPIPEISR
;
A
#
# COMPACT_ATOMS: atom_id res chain seq x y z
N MET A 1 25.19 -48.34 -5.67
CA MET A 1 24.44 -48.61 -4.40
C MET A 1 25.25 -47.98 -3.28
N ARG A 2 24.81 -47.00 -2.49
CA ARG A 2 23.51 -46.35 -2.28
C ARG A 2 23.78 -44.86 -1.93
N PHE A 3 22.98 -43.98 -2.52
CA PHE A 3 22.72 -42.64 -2.00
C PHE A 3 22.00 -42.78 -0.66
N THR A 4 22.53 -42.20 0.41
CA THR A 4 21.77 -41.92 1.64
C THR A 4 22.27 -40.60 2.21
N SER A 5 21.73 -39.51 1.68
CA SER A 5 21.77 -38.19 2.30
C SER A 5 20.33 -37.78 2.56
N LEU A 6 20.01 -37.72 3.85
CA LEU A 6 19.33 -36.59 4.48
C LEU A 6 18.07 -36.06 3.75
N TYR A 7 16.94 -36.71 4.03
CA TYR A 7 15.63 -36.06 4.05
C TYR A 7 15.00 -36.41 5.39
N ILE A 8 15.24 -35.59 6.42
CA ILE A 8 14.38 -35.58 7.59
C ILE A 8 13.25 -34.62 7.25
N LEU A 9 12.16 -35.26 6.87
CA LEU A 9 10.82 -34.73 6.69
C LEU A 9 10.35 -34.14 8.03
N VAL A 10 10.22 -32.82 8.12
CA VAL A 10 9.48 -32.17 9.21
C VAL A 10 7.99 -32.42 8.93
N ILE A 11 7.47 -33.53 9.43
CA ILE A 11 6.03 -33.68 9.64
C ILE A 11 5.71 -32.95 10.93
N GLY A 12 5.29 -31.69 10.82
CA GLY A 12 4.57 -31.03 11.89
C GLY A 12 3.19 -31.67 11.99
N LEU A 13 3.00 -32.54 12.98
CA LEU A 13 1.66 -32.91 13.43
C LEU A 13 0.99 -31.65 13.98
N LEU A 14 0.12 -31.03 13.18
CA LEU A 14 -0.87 -30.10 13.69
C LEU A 14 -1.90 -30.92 14.46
N THR A 15 -1.74 -31.00 15.77
CA THR A 15 -2.84 -31.34 16.67
C THR A 15 -3.85 -30.20 16.59
N PHE A 16 -4.91 -30.39 15.80
CA PHE A 16 -6.11 -29.57 15.91
C PHE A 16 -6.71 -29.79 17.30
N SER A 17 -6.41 -28.89 18.24
CA SER A 17 -7.24 -28.71 19.41
C SER A 17 -8.53 -28.07 18.94
N THR A 18 -9.59 -28.87 18.84
CA THR A 18 -10.95 -28.37 18.70
C THR A 18 -11.27 -27.56 19.95
N VAL A 19 -11.13 -26.24 19.86
CA VAL A 19 -11.76 -25.34 20.81
C VAL A 19 -13.25 -25.43 20.49
N SER A 20 -14.00 -26.12 21.34
CA SER A 20 -15.46 -26.07 21.27
C SER A 20 -15.87 -24.60 21.37
N PRO A 21 -16.80 -24.10 20.54
CA PRO A 21 -17.33 -22.78 20.73
C PRO A 21 -17.92 -22.74 22.14
N VAL A 22 -17.43 -21.79 22.94
CA VAL A 22 -18.13 -21.40 24.17
C VAL A 22 -19.47 -20.88 23.68
N ALA A 23 -20.51 -21.69 23.83
CA ALA A 23 -21.87 -21.21 23.72
C ALA A 23 -22.03 -20.15 24.82
N ALA A 24 -21.95 -18.88 24.42
CA ALA A 24 -22.28 -17.77 25.29
C ALA A 24 -23.77 -17.90 25.63
N SER A 25 -24.07 -18.45 26.80
CA SER A 25 -25.37 -18.25 27.41
C SER A 25 -25.38 -16.81 27.94
N ASN A 26 -25.82 -15.86 27.13
CA ASN A 26 -26.23 -14.55 27.62
C ASN A 26 -27.61 -14.25 27.02
N ASN A 27 -28.57 -13.90 27.89
CA ASN A 27 -29.95 -13.55 27.55
C ASN A 27 -30.07 -12.16 26.87
N GLY A 28 -29.04 -11.71 26.16
CA GLY A 28 -28.89 -10.33 25.66
C GLY A 28 -28.47 -10.29 24.19
N LEU A 29 -28.73 -9.16 23.51
CA LEU A 29 -28.41 -9.00 22.09
C LEU A 29 -26.90 -9.10 21.84
N TYR A 30 -26.49 -9.91 20.86
CA TYR A 30 -25.12 -9.89 20.34
C TYR A 30 -25.08 -9.04 19.07
N ILE A 31 -24.39 -7.90 19.16
CA ILE A 31 -24.27 -6.93 18.06
C ILE A 31 -22.83 -6.88 17.60
N VAL A 32 -22.64 -6.98 16.29
CA VAL A 32 -21.34 -6.81 15.65
C VAL A 32 -21.35 -5.52 14.85
N THR A 33 -20.30 -4.72 15.00
CA THR A 33 -20.08 -3.48 14.25
C THR A 33 -18.81 -3.61 13.41
N THR A 34 -18.65 -2.79 12.40
CA THR A 34 -17.42 -2.79 11.60
C THR A 34 -16.24 -2.13 12.30
N PHE A 35 -16.45 -0.99 12.99
CA PHE A 35 -15.37 -0.17 13.52
C PHE A 35 -15.44 0.10 15.03
N PRO A 36 -14.29 0.34 15.70
CA PRO A 36 -14.25 0.58 17.14
C PRO A 36 -15.09 1.77 17.62
N PHE A 37 -15.05 2.91 16.92
CA PHE A 37 -15.85 4.08 17.31
C PHE A 37 -17.37 3.80 17.24
N LEU A 38 -17.79 3.02 16.23
CA LEU A 38 -19.17 2.62 16.06
C LEU A 38 -19.58 1.61 17.13
N SER A 39 -18.68 0.68 17.47
CA SER A 39 -18.86 -0.24 18.61
C SER A 39 -19.04 0.51 19.92
N ASP A 40 -18.27 1.57 20.17
CA ASP A 40 -18.40 2.41 21.37
C ASP A 40 -19.76 3.12 21.43
N ILE A 41 -20.16 3.80 20.35
CA ILE A 41 -21.48 4.47 20.27
C ILE A 41 -22.61 3.47 20.53
N VAL A 42 -22.57 2.30 19.90
CA VAL A 42 -23.60 1.27 20.07
C VAL A 42 -23.58 0.69 21.49
N SER A 43 -22.40 0.51 22.08
CA SER A 43 -22.25 0.01 23.47
C SER A 43 -22.90 0.92 24.50
N ASN A 44 -22.81 2.24 24.30
CA ASN A 44 -23.47 3.21 25.19
C ASN A 44 -25.00 3.10 25.18
N VAL A 45 -25.60 2.69 24.06
CA VAL A 45 -27.06 2.46 23.98
C VAL A 45 -27.44 1.08 24.53
N VAL A 46 -26.67 0.04 24.20
CA VAL A 46 -26.92 -1.34 24.61
C VAL A 46 -26.72 -1.55 26.12
N GLY A 47 -25.68 -0.93 26.69
CA GLY A 47 -25.30 -1.11 28.09
C GLY A 47 -25.04 -2.58 28.46
N ASP A 48 -25.39 -2.97 29.69
CA ASP A 48 -25.19 -4.34 30.21
C ASP A 48 -26.18 -5.38 29.64
N LEU A 49 -27.10 -4.97 28.75
CA LEU A 49 -28.16 -5.83 28.21
C LEU A 49 -27.72 -6.68 27.00
N GLY A 50 -26.51 -6.46 26.50
CA GLY A 50 -26.01 -7.14 25.32
C GLY A 50 -24.48 -7.09 25.23
N MET A 51 -23.94 -7.72 24.20
CA MET A 51 -22.53 -7.69 23.87
C MET A 51 -22.36 -7.00 22.53
N VAL A 52 -21.49 -5.99 22.48
CA VAL A 52 -21.14 -5.27 21.25
C VAL A 52 -19.67 -5.51 20.95
N GLU A 53 -19.36 -5.99 19.75
CA GLU A 53 -17.99 -6.19 19.29
C GLU A 53 -17.74 -5.49 17.96
N SER A 54 -16.51 -5.01 17.77
CA SER A 54 -16.03 -4.52 16.47
C SER A 54 -15.33 -5.65 15.70
N LEU A 55 -15.53 -5.68 14.37
CA LEU A 55 -14.78 -6.52 13.45
C LEU A 55 -13.33 -6.03 13.30
N VAL A 56 -13.16 -4.72 13.06
CA VAL A 56 -11.84 -4.08 13.04
C VAL A 56 -11.37 -3.87 14.47
N LEU A 57 -10.14 -4.27 14.74
CA LEU A 57 -9.52 -4.07 16.05
C LEU A 57 -9.05 -2.62 16.23
N TYR A 58 -8.87 -2.20 17.49
CA TYR A 58 -8.21 -0.95 17.84
C TYR A 58 -6.82 -0.89 17.21
N ASP A 59 -6.34 0.32 16.92
CA ASP A 59 -5.05 0.59 16.27
C ASP A 59 -4.87 -0.07 14.88
N ARG A 60 -5.97 -0.40 14.19
CA ARG A 60 -5.92 -0.98 12.83
C ARG A 60 -6.48 -0.04 11.77
N HIS A 61 -5.89 -0.14 10.58
CA HIS A 61 -6.34 0.56 9.39
C HIS A 61 -7.63 -0.05 8.85
N VAL A 62 -8.59 0.83 8.60
CA VAL A 62 -9.98 0.52 8.26
C VAL A 62 -10.17 0.35 6.75
N SER A 63 -9.47 1.17 5.96
CA SER A 63 -9.44 1.17 4.48
C SER A 63 -9.11 -0.19 3.85
N THR A 64 -8.44 -1.05 4.62
CA THR A 64 -7.85 -2.30 4.15
C THR A 64 -8.34 -3.49 4.97
N TYR A 65 -9.51 -3.45 5.59
CA TYR A 65 -10.00 -4.63 6.31
C TYR A 65 -10.61 -5.66 5.34
N GLU A 66 -10.12 -6.90 5.40
CA GLU A 66 -10.72 -8.05 4.70
C GLU A 66 -11.40 -9.00 5.70
N LEU A 67 -12.58 -9.47 5.33
CA LEU A 67 -13.35 -10.36 6.18
C LEU A 67 -12.68 -11.75 6.27
N THR A 68 -12.34 -12.18 7.49
CA THR A 68 -11.80 -13.53 7.70
C THR A 68 -12.92 -14.56 7.93
N PRO A 69 -12.64 -15.87 7.85
CA PRO A 69 -13.60 -16.90 8.25
C PRO A 69 -14.08 -16.75 9.70
N ARG A 70 -13.23 -16.26 10.61
CA ARG A 70 -13.58 -16.00 12.01
C ARG A 70 -14.54 -14.83 12.15
N ASP A 71 -14.37 -13.80 11.33
CA ASP A 71 -15.27 -12.65 11.31
C ASP A 71 -16.62 -13.01 10.70
N SER A 72 -16.61 -13.88 9.69
CA SER A 72 -17.84 -14.47 9.15
C SER A 72 -18.60 -15.27 10.21
N GLU A 73 -17.90 -15.99 11.09
CA GLU A 73 -18.51 -16.70 12.22
C GLU A 73 -19.13 -15.72 13.25
N LYS A 74 -18.45 -14.62 13.57
CA LYS A 74 -19.01 -13.57 14.45
C LYS A 74 -20.31 -12.98 13.89
N ILE A 75 -20.31 -12.60 12.61
CA ILE A 75 -21.51 -12.08 11.92
C ILE A 75 -22.62 -13.15 11.91
N TRP A 76 -22.28 -14.42 11.69
CA TRP A 76 -23.26 -15.50 11.67
C TRP A 76 -23.93 -15.73 13.04
N LEU A 77 -23.18 -15.50 14.12
CA LEU A 77 -23.64 -15.63 15.50
C LEU A 77 -24.41 -14.40 16.00
N SER A 78 -24.24 -13.23 15.39
CA SER A 78 -24.85 -11.99 15.87
C SER A 78 -26.34 -11.87 15.54
N ASP A 79 -27.05 -11.12 16.37
CA ASP A 79 -28.45 -10.76 16.17
C ASP A 79 -28.58 -9.56 15.22
N LEU A 80 -27.61 -8.63 15.29
CA LEU A 80 -27.54 -7.45 14.45
C LEU A 80 -26.09 -7.20 14.01
N PHE A 81 -25.90 -6.91 12.73
CA PHE A 81 -24.64 -6.42 12.17
C PHE A 81 -24.84 -4.98 11.66
N ILE A 82 -24.02 -4.06 12.16
CA ILE A 82 -24.08 -2.63 11.83
C ILE A 82 -22.80 -2.21 11.11
N TYR A 83 -22.94 -1.58 9.95
CA TYR A 83 -21.82 -1.10 9.14
C TYR A 83 -22.16 0.24 8.49
N ILE A 84 -21.16 1.04 8.14
CA ILE A 84 -21.36 2.42 7.67
C ILE A 84 -21.97 2.43 6.26
N GLY A 85 -21.42 1.63 5.36
CA GLY A 85 -21.96 1.43 4.01
C GLY A 85 -21.21 2.19 2.92
N TYR A 86 -19.88 2.29 2.98
CA TYR A 86 -19.08 2.93 1.93
C TYR A 86 -17.93 2.03 1.45
N GLY A 87 -17.47 2.28 0.22
CA GLY A 87 -16.24 1.68 -0.32
C GLY A 87 -16.19 0.15 -0.19
N SER A 88 -15.07 -0.36 0.34
CA SER A 88 -14.82 -1.80 0.56
C SER A 88 -15.71 -2.39 1.67
N GLU A 89 -16.16 -1.60 2.63
CA GLU A 89 -17.03 -2.03 3.73
C GLU A 89 -18.44 -2.41 3.24
N GLU A 90 -18.94 -1.75 2.17
CA GLU A 90 -20.20 -2.12 1.53
C GLU A 90 -20.16 -3.59 1.05
N ALA A 91 -19.03 -4.06 0.52
CA ALA A 91 -18.89 -5.45 0.10
C ALA A 91 -19.01 -6.44 1.28
N ILE A 92 -18.54 -6.04 2.48
CA ILE A 92 -18.69 -6.81 3.71
C ILE A 92 -20.18 -6.87 4.10
N GLY A 93 -20.88 -5.75 4.03
CA GLY A 93 -22.34 -5.68 4.25
C GLY A 93 -23.11 -6.61 3.30
N GLN A 94 -22.80 -6.57 2.01
CA GLN A 94 -23.42 -7.45 1.00
C GLN A 94 -23.10 -8.93 1.26
N TYR A 95 -21.87 -9.25 1.67
CA TYR A 95 -21.51 -10.61 2.04
C TYR A 95 -22.29 -11.06 3.28
N ALA A 96 -22.39 -10.23 4.32
CA ALA A 96 -23.14 -10.52 5.55
C ALA A 96 -24.61 -10.87 5.27
N ILE A 97 -25.26 -10.15 4.35
CA ILE A 97 -26.63 -10.45 3.87
C ILE A 97 -26.73 -11.88 3.31
N ALA A 98 -25.69 -12.37 2.64
CA ALA A 98 -25.65 -13.70 2.04
C ALA A 98 -25.30 -14.84 3.01
N ILE A 99 -24.74 -14.55 4.20
CA ILE A 99 -24.28 -15.60 5.14
C ILE A 99 -25.48 -16.34 5.78
N LYS A 100 -26.56 -15.64 6.17
CA LYS A 100 -27.69 -16.24 6.89
C LYS A 100 -28.99 -15.43 6.77
N GLU A 101 -30.07 -16.10 6.37
CA GLU A 101 -31.43 -15.59 6.55
C GLU A 101 -31.72 -15.45 8.05
N GLY A 102 -31.76 -14.22 8.56
CA GLY A 102 -32.19 -13.91 9.94
C GLY A 102 -31.22 -13.06 10.77
N VAL A 103 -30.01 -12.74 10.30
CA VAL A 103 -29.19 -11.70 10.94
C VAL A 103 -29.78 -10.34 10.57
N GLY A 104 -30.06 -9.48 11.55
CA GLY A 104 -30.42 -8.10 11.29
C GLY A 104 -29.24 -7.38 10.65
N ILE A 105 -29.45 -6.68 9.55
CA ILE A 105 -28.39 -5.93 8.86
C ILE A 105 -28.77 -4.46 8.86
N LEU A 106 -27.89 -3.59 9.37
CA LEU A 106 -28.08 -2.15 9.40
C LEU A 106 -26.96 -1.45 8.63
N ASN A 107 -27.30 -0.91 7.45
CA ASN A 107 -26.47 0.02 6.70
C ASN A 107 -26.71 1.43 7.24
N VAL A 108 -25.73 2.05 7.89
CA VAL A 108 -25.90 3.34 8.58
C VAL A 108 -26.13 4.49 7.60
N ARG A 109 -25.45 4.52 6.44
CA ARG A 109 -25.70 5.51 5.38
C ARG A 109 -27.18 5.49 4.99
N ASP A 110 -27.71 4.31 4.66
CA ASP A 110 -29.10 4.18 4.24
C ASP A 110 -30.07 4.52 5.37
N PHE A 111 -29.71 4.16 6.60
CA PHE A 111 -30.49 4.43 7.81
C PHE A 111 -30.58 5.92 8.17
N LEU A 112 -29.63 6.75 7.72
CA LEU A 112 -29.57 8.18 8.02
C LEU A 112 -29.79 9.07 6.78
N ARG A 113 -30.01 8.47 5.61
CA ARG A 113 -30.12 9.13 4.30
C ARG A 113 -31.12 10.28 4.24
N ASP A 114 -32.24 10.15 4.95
CA ASP A 114 -33.32 11.13 5.01
C ASP A 114 -33.10 12.24 6.05
N ALA A 115 -32.08 12.11 6.91
CA ALA A 115 -31.83 13.02 8.02
C ALA A 115 -30.52 13.82 7.91
N ILE A 116 -29.50 13.27 7.24
CA ILE A 116 -28.19 13.90 7.12
C ILE A 116 -27.94 14.32 5.67
N GLU A 117 -27.72 15.62 5.47
CA GLU A 117 -27.37 16.17 4.17
C GLU A 117 -25.97 15.72 3.74
N SER A 118 -25.77 15.50 2.43
CA SER A 118 -24.49 15.07 1.83
C SER A 118 -23.97 13.69 2.30
N ILE A 119 -24.78 12.91 3.03
CA ILE A 119 -24.38 11.57 3.47
C ILE A 119 -24.04 10.67 2.29
N ASP A 120 -24.73 10.74 1.17
CA ASP A 120 -24.37 9.94 -0.02
C ASP A 120 -23.00 10.31 -0.64
N GLU A 121 -22.44 11.49 -0.31
CA GLU A 121 -21.19 12.01 -0.88
C GLU A 121 -19.96 11.81 0.02
N ASN A 122 -20.12 11.95 1.34
CA ASN A 122 -19.01 11.87 2.29
C ASN A 122 -19.37 10.93 3.46
N PRO A 123 -18.52 9.91 3.76
CA PRO A 123 -18.84 8.91 4.77
C PRO A 123 -18.74 9.42 6.20
N TYR A 124 -17.96 10.47 6.47
CA TYR A 124 -17.49 10.89 7.79
C TYR A 124 -18.54 11.64 8.63
N PHE A 125 -19.81 11.26 8.53
CA PHE A 125 -20.93 11.98 9.17
C PHE A 125 -20.76 12.10 10.69
N TRP A 126 -20.10 11.13 11.33
CA TRP A 126 -19.85 11.09 12.77
C TRP A 126 -18.82 12.13 13.23
N MET A 127 -18.15 12.83 12.32
CA MET A 127 -17.29 13.97 12.67
C MET A 127 -18.11 15.22 13.03
N ASP A 128 -19.44 15.14 12.99
CA ASP A 128 -20.38 16.07 13.62
C ASP A 128 -21.16 15.34 14.74
N PRO A 129 -20.99 15.72 16.02
CA PRO A 129 -21.71 15.08 17.13
C PRO A 129 -23.23 15.12 17.00
N LEU A 130 -23.80 16.13 16.32
CA LEU A 130 -25.24 16.22 16.14
C LEU A 130 -25.77 15.21 15.12
N ASN A 131 -24.96 14.80 14.15
CA ASN A 131 -25.29 13.68 13.28
C ASN A 131 -25.29 12.36 14.07
N THR A 132 -24.34 12.21 15.01
CA THR A 132 -24.30 11.06 15.92
C THR A 132 -25.51 11.02 16.86
N VAL A 133 -26.02 12.17 17.33
CA VAL A 133 -27.28 12.26 18.08
C VAL A 133 -28.45 11.66 17.30
N VAL A 134 -28.58 12.00 16.01
CA VAL A 134 -29.64 11.44 15.14
C VAL A 134 -29.50 9.92 15.02
N PHE A 135 -28.27 9.42 14.87
CA PHE A 135 -28.00 7.99 14.83
C PHE A 135 -28.41 7.28 16.13
N VAL A 136 -28.00 7.81 17.29
CA VAL A 136 -28.30 7.25 18.61
C VAL A 136 -29.81 7.23 18.89
N GLU A 137 -30.53 8.30 18.55
CA GLU A 137 -31.98 8.36 18.71
C GLU A 137 -32.70 7.25 17.93
N ARG A 138 -32.31 7.06 16.67
CA ARG A 138 -32.89 6.03 15.81
C ARG A 138 -32.46 4.63 16.24
N LEU A 139 -31.22 4.46 16.69
CA LEU A 139 -30.68 3.20 17.20
C LEU A 139 -31.44 2.73 18.45
N GLY A 140 -31.71 3.62 19.42
CA GLY A 140 -32.48 3.27 20.62
C GLY A 140 -33.89 2.75 20.30
N ARG A 141 -34.55 3.32 19.28
CA ARG A 141 -35.85 2.83 18.77
C ARG A 141 -35.72 1.46 18.12
N LEU A 142 -34.73 1.29 17.24
CA LEU A 142 -34.46 0.02 16.55
C LEU A 142 -34.21 -1.11 17.55
N LEU A 143 -33.35 -0.89 18.55
CA LEU A 143 -33.07 -1.89 19.60
C LEU A 143 -34.31 -2.19 20.44
N GLY A 144 -35.14 -1.19 20.75
CA GLY A 144 -36.41 -1.39 21.44
C GLY A 144 -37.48 -2.14 20.62
N ASP A 145 -37.36 -2.19 19.29
CA ASP A 145 -38.18 -3.02 18.42
C ASP A 145 -37.64 -4.46 18.32
N LEU A 146 -36.31 -4.63 18.33
CA LEU A 146 -35.65 -5.94 18.33
C LEU A 146 -35.78 -6.68 19.67
N ASP A 147 -35.73 -5.95 20.78
CA ASP A 147 -35.91 -6.47 22.14
C ASP A 147 -36.94 -5.62 22.93
N PRO A 148 -38.24 -5.90 22.73
CA PRO A 148 -39.32 -5.12 23.35
C PRO A 148 -39.36 -5.18 24.88
N ILE A 149 -38.74 -6.18 25.50
CA ILE A 149 -38.71 -6.34 26.97
C ILE A 149 -37.86 -5.24 27.59
N ASN A 150 -36.72 -4.91 26.96
CA ASN A 150 -35.79 -3.91 27.47
C ASN A 150 -35.88 -2.55 26.76
N ARG A 151 -36.92 -2.33 25.95
CA ARG A 151 -37.15 -1.09 25.17
C ARG A 151 -36.89 0.19 25.94
N GLU A 152 -37.48 0.34 27.12
CA GLU A 152 -37.34 1.56 27.92
C GLU A 152 -35.90 1.80 28.38
N VAL A 153 -35.13 0.73 28.61
CA VAL A 153 -33.71 0.84 29.00
C VAL A 153 -32.87 1.33 27.82
N TYR A 154 -33.04 0.77 26.61
CA TYR A 154 -32.33 1.26 25.42
C TYR A 154 -32.67 2.73 25.11
N MET A 155 -33.95 3.10 25.24
CA MET A 155 -34.38 4.49 25.03
C MET A 155 -33.82 5.44 26.09
N GLU A 156 -33.71 5.01 27.34
CA GLU A 156 -33.12 5.82 28.41
C GLU A 156 -31.60 5.96 28.25
N ASN A 157 -30.89 4.86 27.97
CA ASN A 157 -29.47 4.89 27.66
C ASN A 157 -29.16 5.82 26.48
N ALA A 158 -29.99 5.74 25.42
CA ALA A 158 -29.88 6.66 24.28
C ALA A 158 -30.05 8.12 24.70
N ARG A 159 -31.01 8.46 25.59
CA ARG A 159 -31.17 9.84 26.08
C ARG A 159 -29.96 10.32 26.88
N ILE A 160 -29.44 9.48 27.78
CA ILE A 160 -28.25 9.79 28.58
C ILE A 160 -27.06 10.10 27.66
N TYR A 161 -26.81 9.22 26.69
CA TYR A 161 -25.71 9.42 25.76
C TYR A 161 -25.92 10.62 24.82
N ILE A 162 -27.16 10.91 24.41
CA ILE A 162 -27.49 12.13 23.65
C ILE A 162 -27.15 13.38 24.48
N ASP A 163 -27.44 13.40 25.78
CA ASP A 163 -27.09 14.53 26.64
C ASP A 163 -25.56 14.73 26.71
N GLU A 164 -24.79 13.63 26.76
CA GLU A 164 -23.32 13.68 26.69
C GLU A 164 -22.82 14.22 25.34
N LEU A 165 -23.40 13.77 24.23
CA LEU A 165 -23.07 14.27 22.87
C LEU A 165 -23.42 15.76 22.70
N MET A 166 -24.51 16.22 23.30
CA MET A 166 -24.89 17.64 23.30
C MET A 166 -23.91 18.48 24.13
N ASN A 167 -23.44 17.95 25.27
CA ASN A 167 -22.40 18.60 26.07
C ASN A 167 -21.08 18.68 25.30
N LEU A 168 -20.68 17.59 24.65
CA LEU A 168 -19.52 17.56 23.75
C LEU A 168 -19.66 18.60 22.64
N HIS A 169 -20.81 18.66 21.95
CA HIS A 169 -21.06 19.63 20.90
C HIS A 169 -20.86 21.07 21.39
N ASN A 170 -21.43 21.41 22.55
CA ASN A 170 -21.31 22.75 23.14
C ASN A 170 -19.87 23.07 23.54
N TRP A 171 -19.14 22.10 24.11
CA TRP A 171 -17.74 22.25 24.45
C TRP A 171 -16.87 22.50 23.20
N ILE A 172 -17.09 21.76 22.10
CA ILE A 172 -16.39 21.99 20.84
C ILE A 172 -16.70 23.39 20.30
N LEU A 173 -17.97 23.81 20.35
CA LEU A 173 -18.40 25.12 19.86
C LEU A 173 -17.70 26.26 20.63
N GLU A 174 -17.62 26.16 21.96
CA GLU A 174 -16.89 27.10 22.81
C GLU A 174 -15.40 27.11 22.45
N LYS A 175 -14.79 25.93 22.35
CA LYS A 175 -13.37 25.77 22.09
C LYS A 175 -12.94 26.28 20.72
N VAL A 176 -13.69 25.96 19.67
CA VAL A 176 -13.47 26.48 18.31
C VAL A 176 -13.76 27.98 18.25
N GLY A 177 -14.69 28.48 19.07
CA GLY A 177 -15.01 29.90 19.19
C GLY A 177 -13.79 30.78 19.53
N GLU A 178 -12.82 30.23 20.25
CA GLU A 178 -11.55 30.88 20.62
C GLU A 178 -10.57 31.00 19.44
N ILE A 179 -10.75 30.25 18.35
CA ILE A 179 -9.88 30.29 17.17
C ILE A 179 -10.24 31.52 16.29
N PRO A 180 -9.27 32.37 15.91
CA PRO A 180 -9.51 33.50 15.01
C PRO A 180 -10.17 33.05 13.69
N PRO A 181 -11.23 33.71 13.19
CA PRO A 181 -11.93 33.30 11.97
C PRO A 181 -11.03 33.12 10.73
N GLU A 182 -10.00 33.94 10.60
CA GLU A 182 -8.96 33.87 9.56
C GLU A 182 -8.12 32.59 9.62
N ASN A 183 -7.98 31.99 10.80
CA ASN A 183 -7.24 30.75 11.03
C ASN A 183 -8.13 29.51 10.91
N ARG A 184 -9.45 29.67 10.71
CA ARG A 184 -10.40 28.54 10.61
C ARG A 184 -10.37 27.92 9.22
N VAL A 185 -9.20 27.39 8.87
CA VAL A 185 -8.96 26.74 7.60
C VAL A 185 -8.40 25.35 7.85
N ILE A 186 -9.00 24.35 7.21
CA ILE A 186 -8.60 22.95 7.37
C ILE A 186 -8.00 22.44 6.06
N PHE A 187 -6.84 21.81 6.21
CA PHE A 187 -6.21 20.97 5.22
C PHE A 187 -5.85 19.63 5.88
N SER A 188 -6.28 18.53 5.29
CA SER A 188 -6.06 17.17 5.80
C SER A 188 -5.70 16.22 4.65
N ILE A 189 -5.23 15.01 4.96
CA ILE A 189 -4.91 14.03 3.91
C ILE A 189 -6.19 13.62 3.18
N ARG A 190 -7.28 13.39 3.93
CA ARG A 190 -8.60 13.03 3.38
C ARG A 190 -9.62 14.11 3.64
N ASP A 191 -10.78 14.03 2.98
CA ASP A 191 -11.94 14.87 3.28
C ASP A 191 -12.68 14.43 4.57
N SER A 192 -11.91 14.01 5.59
CA SER A 192 -12.41 13.42 6.84
C SER A 192 -13.07 14.43 7.76
N LEU A 193 -12.65 15.69 7.70
CA LEU A 193 -13.11 16.76 8.57
C LEU A 193 -14.25 17.59 7.98
N LYS A 194 -14.84 17.20 6.85
CA LYS A 194 -15.87 18.01 6.19
C LYS A 194 -17.05 18.35 7.09
N TYR A 195 -17.66 17.35 7.75
CA TYR A 195 -18.81 17.58 8.63
C TYR A 195 -18.43 18.43 9.86
N TYR A 196 -17.23 18.22 10.41
CA TYR A 196 -16.69 19.04 11.48
C TYR A 196 -16.54 20.51 11.03
N ALA A 197 -15.97 20.70 9.84
CA ALA A 197 -15.74 22.02 9.26
C ALA A 197 -17.05 22.77 9.01
N ASP A 198 -18.02 22.11 8.37
CA ASP A 198 -19.34 22.68 8.09
C ASP A 198 -20.07 23.06 9.39
N ARG A 199 -19.99 22.22 10.43
CA ARG A 199 -20.64 22.45 11.73
C ARG A 199 -20.04 23.62 12.51
N TYR A 200 -18.71 23.71 12.55
CA TYR A 200 -18.00 24.63 13.43
C TYR A 200 -17.40 25.86 12.71
N GLY A 201 -17.68 26.01 11.42
CA GLY A 201 -17.38 27.20 10.64
C GLY A 201 -15.93 27.27 10.14
N PHE A 202 -15.37 26.13 9.74
CA PHE A 202 -14.08 26.08 9.06
C PHE A 202 -14.25 26.04 7.54
N LYS A 203 -13.27 26.59 6.83
CA LYS A 203 -13.15 26.46 5.39
C LYS A 203 -12.25 25.26 5.06
N VAL A 204 -12.79 24.26 4.38
CA VAL A 204 -11.98 23.17 3.79
C VAL A 204 -11.37 23.68 2.49
N LEU A 205 -10.04 23.81 2.40
CA LEU A 205 -9.37 24.23 1.15
C LEU A 205 -9.10 23.08 0.21
N GLY A 206 -8.91 21.88 0.74
CA GLY A 206 -8.62 20.71 -0.05
C GLY A 206 -8.22 19.52 0.80
N TYR A 207 -8.00 18.42 0.11
CA TYR A 207 -7.50 17.17 0.64
C TYR A 207 -6.54 16.55 -0.37
N ILE A 208 -5.62 15.73 0.11
CA ILE A 208 -4.57 15.11 -0.71
C ILE A 208 -5.13 13.93 -1.51
N THR A 209 -5.96 13.10 -0.87
CA THR A 209 -6.56 11.89 -1.45
C THR A 209 -8.02 11.73 -1.05
N GLY A 210 -8.75 10.86 -1.77
CA GLY A 210 -10.15 10.55 -1.50
C GLY A 210 -10.35 9.63 -0.29
N THR A 211 -11.46 8.91 -0.28
CA THR A 211 -11.86 8.01 0.82
C THR A 211 -10.83 6.90 1.08
N ALA A 212 -10.81 6.43 2.33
CA ALA A 212 -10.15 5.20 2.74
C ALA A 212 -10.41 4.04 1.74
N GLY A 213 -9.35 3.35 1.30
CA GLY A 213 -9.42 2.19 0.39
C GLY A 213 -9.28 2.53 -1.11
N VAL A 214 -9.05 3.80 -1.45
CA VAL A 214 -8.72 4.25 -2.81
C VAL A 214 -7.20 4.30 -3.00
N TYR A 215 -6.74 3.96 -4.22
CA TYR A 215 -5.34 4.01 -4.66
C TYR A 215 -4.61 5.27 -4.17
N GLU A 216 -3.43 5.09 -3.55
CA GLU A 216 -2.58 6.22 -3.14
C GLU A 216 -2.29 7.11 -4.36
N PRO A 217 -2.48 8.43 -4.25
CA PRO A 217 -2.23 9.31 -5.38
C PRO A 217 -0.75 9.28 -5.77
N ALA A 218 -0.47 9.45 -7.06
CA ALA A 218 0.90 9.65 -7.51
C ALA A 218 1.53 10.82 -6.74
N THR A 219 2.80 10.70 -6.34
CA THR A 219 3.44 11.77 -5.54
C THR A 219 3.41 13.14 -6.23
N SER A 220 3.43 13.19 -7.57
CA SER A 220 3.25 14.43 -8.34
C SER A 220 1.89 15.10 -8.13
N TRP A 221 0.83 14.33 -7.94
CA TRP A 221 -0.49 14.85 -7.57
C TRP A 221 -0.47 15.47 -6.18
N VAL A 222 0.18 14.79 -5.22
CA VAL A 222 0.33 15.30 -3.85
C VAL A 222 1.04 16.66 -3.88
N VAL A 223 2.16 16.77 -4.61
CA VAL A 223 2.87 18.05 -4.81
C VAL A 223 1.97 19.14 -5.36
N GLN A 224 1.19 18.83 -6.41
CA GLN A 224 0.28 19.80 -7.00
C GLN A 224 -0.76 20.28 -5.99
N LYS A 225 -1.27 19.39 -5.12
CA LYS A 225 -2.20 19.76 -4.05
C LYS A 225 -1.57 20.66 -3.00
N PHE A 226 -0.33 20.38 -2.59
CA PHE A 226 0.39 21.28 -1.70
C PHE A 226 0.64 22.65 -2.35
N GLU A 227 0.99 22.72 -3.64
CA GLU A 227 1.12 23.99 -4.36
C GLU A 227 -0.22 24.77 -4.40
N ASP A 228 -1.34 24.09 -4.66
CA ASP A 228 -2.69 24.68 -4.67
C ASP A 228 -3.05 25.23 -3.28
N VAL A 229 -2.81 24.47 -2.21
CA VAL A 229 -3.17 24.83 -0.83
C VAL A 229 -2.29 25.96 -0.27
N LEU A 230 -0.98 25.93 -0.57
CA LEU A 230 -0.06 27.00 -0.21
C LEU A 230 -0.43 28.33 -0.86
N SER A 231 -0.94 28.31 -2.10
CA SER A 231 -1.45 29.52 -2.76
C SER A 231 -2.66 30.14 -2.03
N GLY A 232 -3.34 29.36 -1.20
CA GLY A 232 -4.46 29.76 -0.36
C GLY A 232 -4.09 30.24 1.05
N GLY A 233 -2.80 30.23 1.42
CA GLY A 233 -2.31 30.73 2.72
C GLY A 233 -2.46 29.77 3.89
N VAL A 234 -2.42 28.45 3.66
CA VAL A 234 -2.48 27.44 4.72
C VAL A 234 -1.12 26.83 4.98
N TYR A 235 -0.77 26.75 6.26
CA TYR A 235 0.54 26.28 6.73
C TYR A 235 0.46 25.06 7.65
N THR A 236 -0.74 24.54 7.93
CA THR A 236 -0.93 23.38 8.80
C THR A 236 -1.71 22.30 8.06
N LEU A 237 -1.13 21.10 8.01
CA LEU A 237 -1.75 19.89 7.46
C LEU A 237 -2.06 18.92 8.60
N PHE A 238 -3.33 18.53 8.74
CA PHE A 238 -3.71 17.51 9.71
C PHE A 238 -3.61 16.09 9.12
N ILE A 239 -2.95 15.19 9.85
CA ILE A 239 -2.72 13.80 9.49
C ILE A 239 -3.60 12.88 10.33
N GLU A 240 -4.34 12.00 9.67
CA GLU A 240 -5.18 10.99 10.32
C GLU A 240 -4.34 9.89 11.00
N TYR A 241 -4.81 9.36 12.13
CA TYR A 241 -4.18 8.26 12.86
C TYR A 241 -4.07 6.99 12.02
N SER A 242 -5.03 6.80 11.10
CA SER A 242 -4.99 5.73 10.10
C SER A 242 -3.88 5.86 9.05
N GLU A 243 -3.02 6.87 9.15
CA GLU A 243 -1.81 6.98 8.33
C GLU A 243 -0.54 6.71 9.17
N LYS A 244 -0.67 6.30 10.43
CA LYS A 244 0.47 5.88 11.27
C LYS A 244 1.17 4.68 10.63
N GLY A 245 2.42 4.87 10.23
CA GLY A 245 3.27 3.85 9.63
C GLY A 245 3.00 3.55 8.16
N THR A 246 2.23 4.39 7.45
CA THR A 246 2.01 4.24 6.01
C THR A 246 3.09 4.95 5.20
N THR A 247 3.35 4.45 3.98
CA THR A 247 4.26 5.12 3.03
C THR A 247 3.72 6.47 2.58
N LEU A 248 2.40 6.58 2.39
CA LEU A 248 1.73 7.84 2.09
C LEU A 248 2.05 8.93 3.11
N ARG A 249 2.07 8.59 4.41
CA ARG A 249 2.44 9.55 5.45
C ARG A 249 3.87 10.03 5.29
N GLU A 250 4.84 9.12 5.14
CA GLU A 250 6.25 9.50 5.00
C GLU A 250 6.45 10.46 3.82
N VAL A 251 5.73 10.20 2.72
CA VAL A 251 5.71 11.07 1.54
C VAL A 251 5.11 12.43 1.86
N ILE A 252 3.96 12.46 2.50
CA ILE A 252 3.23 13.68 2.83
C ILE A 252 4.02 14.55 3.80
N GLU A 253 4.59 13.98 4.86
CA GLU A 253 5.45 14.69 5.82
C GLU A 253 6.68 15.24 5.13
N THR A 254 7.34 14.44 4.28
CA THR A 254 8.48 14.89 3.49
C THR A 254 8.12 16.07 2.57
N ILE A 255 6.97 15.99 1.90
CA ILE A 255 6.49 17.07 1.03
C ILE A 255 6.15 18.31 1.85
N ALA A 256 5.46 18.14 2.99
CA ALA A 256 5.08 19.21 3.89
C ALA A 256 6.32 19.96 4.41
N ASP A 257 7.33 19.23 4.89
CA ASP A 257 8.62 19.78 5.33
C ASP A 257 9.33 20.59 4.23
N GLU A 258 9.39 20.03 3.01
CA GLU A 258 10.00 20.71 1.85
C GLU A 258 9.16 21.91 1.37
N ALA A 259 7.86 21.89 1.62
CA ALA A 259 6.90 22.92 1.25
C ALA A 259 6.75 24.02 2.33
N GLY A 260 7.33 23.83 3.52
CA GLY A 260 7.16 24.74 4.66
C GLY A 260 5.77 24.67 5.29
N VAL A 261 5.08 23.53 5.15
CA VAL A 261 3.80 23.23 5.80
C VAL A 261 4.08 22.35 7.01
N GLU A 262 3.56 22.75 8.17
CA GLU A 262 3.63 21.95 9.38
C GLU A 262 2.62 20.81 9.31
N ALA A 263 3.12 19.58 9.18
CA ALA A 263 2.31 18.37 9.27
C ALA A 263 2.08 18.00 10.74
N VAL A 264 0.82 18.02 11.17
CA VAL A 264 0.41 17.83 12.57
C VAL A 264 -0.57 16.69 12.70
N GLY A 265 -0.47 15.92 13.79
CA GLY A 265 -1.26 14.72 13.97
C GLY A 265 -1.12 14.13 15.37
N TYR A 266 -1.90 13.13 15.72
CA TYR A 266 -2.87 12.44 14.86
C TYR A 266 -4.32 12.90 15.07
N ILE A 267 -5.09 13.03 14.00
CA ILE A 267 -6.55 13.11 14.06
C ILE A 267 -7.14 11.71 13.99
N PHE A 268 -7.97 11.35 14.96
CA PHE A 268 -8.70 10.09 14.96
C PHE A 268 -10.01 10.21 14.17
N VAL A 269 -10.28 9.26 13.28
CA VAL A 269 -11.48 9.29 12.42
C VAL A 269 -12.23 7.98 12.48
N GLU A 270 -11.59 6.87 12.07
CA GLU A 270 -12.26 5.57 11.90
C GLU A 270 -11.84 4.52 12.96
N THR A 271 -10.76 4.79 13.71
CA THR A 271 -10.22 3.88 14.74
C THR A 271 -10.05 4.61 16.07
N LEU A 272 -9.91 3.81 17.12
CA LEU A 272 -9.57 4.22 18.49
C LEU A 272 -8.21 3.60 18.87
N SER A 273 -7.59 4.09 19.94
CA SER A 273 -6.29 3.63 20.44
C SER A 273 -6.25 3.57 21.95
N TYR A 274 -5.96 2.38 22.50
CA TYR A 274 -5.67 2.23 23.92
C TYR A 274 -4.31 2.83 24.30
N GLU A 275 -3.36 2.83 23.38
CA GLU A 275 -2.01 3.34 23.61
C GLU A 275 -2.01 4.86 23.80
N GLU A 276 -2.77 5.57 22.96
CA GLU A 276 -2.90 7.03 23.00
C GLU A 276 -3.98 7.52 23.99
N GLY A 277 -4.71 6.59 24.63
CA GLY A 277 -5.77 6.93 25.59
C GLY A 277 -7.08 7.43 24.96
N VAL A 278 -7.28 7.19 23.66
CA VAL A 278 -8.50 7.54 22.91
C VAL A 278 -9.34 6.29 22.77
N THR A 279 -10.22 6.04 23.74
CA THR A 279 -10.93 4.76 23.90
C THR A 279 -12.44 4.85 23.68
N SER A 280 -12.98 6.06 23.54
CA SER A 280 -14.37 6.32 23.20
C SER A 280 -14.52 7.33 22.07
N TYR A 281 -15.70 7.38 21.46
CA TYR A 281 -16.05 8.39 20.45
C TYR A 281 -15.98 9.83 21.02
N ILE A 282 -16.36 10.04 22.28
CA ILE A 282 -16.28 11.35 22.91
C ILE A 282 -14.82 11.78 23.06
N GLU A 283 -13.96 10.92 23.61
CA GLU A 283 -12.52 11.16 23.74
C GLU A 283 -11.86 11.41 22.36
N MET A 284 -12.32 10.71 21.32
CA MET A 284 -11.88 10.93 19.94
C MET A 284 -12.13 12.36 19.46
N MET A 285 -13.36 12.86 19.68
CA MET A 285 -13.75 14.21 19.29
C MET A 285 -13.06 15.29 20.15
N GLU A 286 -12.87 15.03 21.44
CA GLU A 286 -12.11 15.90 22.34
C GLU A 286 -10.64 16.00 21.92
N TRP A 287 -10.01 14.87 21.63
CA TRP A 287 -8.63 14.81 21.14
C TRP A 287 -8.47 15.63 19.86
N ASN A 288 -9.31 15.36 18.86
CA ASN A 288 -9.26 16.06 17.58
C ASN A 288 -9.45 17.57 17.74
N THR A 289 -10.43 17.99 18.55
CA THR A 289 -10.72 19.40 18.80
C THR A 289 -9.57 20.08 19.53
N ASN A 290 -8.96 19.43 20.52
CA ASN A 290 -7.79 19.97 21.21
C ASN A 290 -6.58 20.11 20.28
N LEU A 291 -6.35 19.14 19.38
CA LEU A 291 -5.29 19.21 18.38
C LEU A 291 -5.52 20.39 17.43
N ILE A 292 -6.72 20.50 16.85
CA ILE A 292 -7.11 21.59 15.94
C ILE A 292 -6.97 22.95 16.65
N TYR A 293 -7.48 23.07 17.87
CA TYR A 293 -7.35 24.28 18.67
C TYR A 293 -5.88 24.66 18.92
N THR A 294 -5.04 23.69 19.29
CA THR A 294 -3.64 23.96 19.63
C THR A 294 -2.88 24.57 18.46
N TYR A 295 -3.09 24.05 17.24
CA TYR A 295 -2.34 24.50 16.06
C TYR A 295 -2.96 25.70 15.35
N LEU A 296 -4.26 25.98 15.52
CA LEU A 296 -4.94 27.10 14.85
C LEU A 296 -5.18 28.32 15.76
N SER A 297 -4.96 28.20 17.08
CA SER A 297 -5.13 29.32 18.03
C SER A 297 -3.96 30.32 18.09
N GLY A 298 -2.81 29.99 17.51
CA GLY A 298 -1.62 30.86 17.46
C GLY A 298 -1.70 31.99 16.42
N GLU A 299 -0.78 32.95 16.50
CA GLU A 299 -0.53 33.88 15.39
C GLU A 299 0.08 33.08 14.24
N VAL A 300 -0.53 33.14 13.05
CA VAL A 300 0.05 32.53 11.84
C VAL A 300 1.32 33.32 11.54
N ASP A 301 2.49 32.72 11.80
CA ASP A 301 3.72 33.23 11.21
C ASP A 301 3.51 33.20 9.68
N GLU A 302 3.49 34.38 9.06
CA GLU A 302 3.59 34.49 7.61
C GLU A 302 4.94 33.88 7.21
N LEU A 303 4.96 32.57 7.00
CA LEU A 303 6.00 31.90 6.23
C LEU A 303 5.80 32.36 4.78
N VAL A 304 6.35 33.54 4.51
CA VAL A 304 6.68 33.95 3.16
C VAL A 304 7.71 32.95 2.68
N LEU A 305 7.26 31.95 1.93
CA LEU A 305 8.16 31.26 1.02
C LEU A 305 8.75 32.35 0.13
N GLU A 306 10.02 32.70 0.35
CA GLU A 306 10.81 33.43 -0.65
C GLU A 306 10.87 32.54 -1.89
N SER A 307 9.81 32.58 -2.70
CA SER A 307 9.81 32.05 -4.03
C SER A 307 10.70 33.00 -4.83
N ASP A 308 11.99 32.68 -4.96
CA ASP A 308 12.85 33.34 -5.93
C ASP A 308 12.25 33.08 -7.33
N PRO A 309 11.59 34.07 -7.96
CA PRO A 309 10.81 33.82 -9.18
C PRO A 309 11.71 33.72 -10.43
N GLY A 310 13.00 34.02 -10.30
CA GLY A 310 13.80 34.45 -11.44
C GLY A 310 14.57 33.37 -12.19
N ILE A 311 14.81 32.20 -11.59
CA ILE A 311 15.79 31.24 -12.14
C ILE A 311 15.18 29.86 -12.51
N PHE A 312 13.95 29.53 -12.08
CA PHE A 312 13.41 28.14 -12.13
C PHE A 312 11.99 27.94 -12.69
N ASP A 313 11.47 28.83 -13.54
CA ASP A 313 10.24 28.62 -14.34
C ASP A 313 10.41 27.63 -15.51
N ASN A 314 11.58 27.00 -15.66
CA ASN A 314 11.82 26.05 -16.73
C ASN A 314 11.08 24.73 -16.43
N PRO A 315 10.15 24.27 -17.30
CA PRO A 315 9.43 23.02 -17.09
C PRO A 315 10.39 21.86 -16.79
N ILE A 316 11.56 21.83 -17.43
CA ILE A 316 12.55 20.76 -17.27
C ILE A 316 13.13 20.70 -15.85
N LEU A 317 13.33 21.85 -15.19
CA LEU A 317 13.99 21.90 -13.88
C LEU A 317 13.02 21.85 -12.70
N ARG A 318 11.73 22.14 -12.93
CA ARG A 318 10.70 22.18 -11.90
C ARG A 318 10.62 20.92 -11.02
N PRO A 319 10.68 19.68 -11.55
CA PRO A 319 10.63 18.48 -10.70
C PRO A 319 11.82 18.37 -9.74
N PHE A 320 12.96 18.99 -10.03
CA PHE A 320 14.15 18.93 -9.18
C PHE A 320 14.15 19.98 -8.05
N LYS A 321 13.07 20.77 -7.91
CA LYS A 321 12.83 21.62 -6.74
C LYS A 321 12.70 20.79 -5.45
N TYR A 322 12.11 19.61 -5.58
CA TYR A 322 11.76 18.76 -4.46
C TYR A 322 12.81 17.67 -4.24
N GLY A 323 13.34 17.57 -3.03
CA GLY A 323 14.39 16.63 -2.65
C GLY A 323 13.93 15.17 -2.83
N PHE A 324 12.69 14.85 -2.49
CA PHE A 324 12.16 13.49 -2.71
C PHE A 324 12.03 13.15 -4.20
N LEU A 325 11.65 14.08 -5.07
CA LEU A 325 11.63 13.85 -6.53
C LEU A 325 13.05 13.61 -7.07
N VAL A 326 14.06 14.30 -6.54
CA VAL A 326 15.48 14.05 -6.89
C VAL A 326 15.89 12.63 -6.46
N ARG A 327 15.51 12.20 -5.24
CA ARG A 327 15.77 10.85 -4.74
C ARG A 327 15.08 9.78 -5.59
N GLY A 328 13.82 10.00 -5.93
CA GLY A 328 13.04 9.10 -6.77
C GLY A 328 13.57 9.00 -8.19
N PHE A 329 13.90 10.13 -8.81
CA PHE A 329 14.56 10.18 -10.12
C PHE A 329 15.88 9.41 -10.11
N THR A 330 16.73 9.67 -9.10
CA THR A 330 18.03 9.01 -8.96
C THR A 330 17.86 7.50 -8.81
N THR A 331 16.93 7.07 -7.95
CA THR A 331 16.63 5.66 -7.71
C THR A 331 16.12 4.98 -8.97
N LEU A 332 15.15 5.58 -9.67
CA LEU A 332 14.61 5.06 -10.93
C LEU A 332 15.71 4.90 -11.98
N MET A 333 16.54 5.92 -12.20
CA MET A 333 17.61 5.88 -13.21
C MET A 333 18.65 4.81 -12.91
N VAL A 334 19.04 4.68 -11.64
CA VAL A 334 19.99 3.68 -11.16
C VAL A 334 19.44 2.27 -11.33
N LEU A 335 18.18 2.04 -10.96
CA LEU A 335 17.53 0.74 -11.08
C LEU A 335 17.22 0.38 -12.54
N MET A 336 16.84 1.33 -13.39
CA MET A 336 16.68 1.13 -14.83
C MET A 336 18.02 0.73 -15.48
N ALA A 337 19.13 1.33 -15.06
CA ALA A 337 20.46 0.91 -15.52
C ALA A 337 20.79 -0.52 -15.08
N LEU A 338 20.57 -0.82 -13.80
CA LEU A 338 20.81 -2.12 -13.20
C LEU A 338 20.03 -3.25 -13.88
N THR A 339 18.70 -3.10 -13.94
CA THR A 339 17.77 -4.08 -14.51
C THR A 339 18.04 -4.30 -15.99
N SER A 340 18.33 -3.24 -16.75
CA SER A 340 18.70 -3.35 -18.18
C SER A 340 20.01 -4.11 -18.39
N LEU A 341 21.01 -3.94 -17.51
CA LEU A 341 22.29 -4.65 -17.60
C LEU A 341 22.14 -6.12 -17.21
N VAL A 342 21.57 -6.41 -16.05
CA VAL A 342 21.42 -7.78 -15.53
C VAL A 342 20.41 -8.58 -16.36
N GLY A 343 19.32 -7.94 -16.76
CA GLY A 343 18.29 -8.48 -17.63
C GLY A 343 18.80 -8.86 -19.02
N SER A 344 19.84 -8.19 -19.51
CA SER A 344 20.49 -8.57 -20.77
C SER A 344 21.03 -10.00 -20.77
N PHE A 345 21.60 -10.44 -19.65
CA PHE A 345 22.05 -11.82 -19.50
C PHE A 345 20.89 -12.80 -19.30
N ALA A 346 19.77 -12.34 -18.72
CA ALA A 346 18.58 -13.15 -18.49
C ALA A 346 17.88 -13.46 -19.81
N VAL A 347 17.70 -12.44 -20.66
CA VAL A 347 17.09 -12.57 -21.99
C VAL A 347 17.93 -13.49 -22.88
N LEU A 348 19.26 -13.35 -22.88
CA LEU A 348 20.14 -14.26 -23.65
C LEU A 348 19.99 -15.73 -23.23
N ARG A 349 19.69 -15.98 -21.96
CA ARG A 349 19.53 -17.33 -21.42
C ARG A 349 18.09 -17.87 -21.54
N GLY A 350 17.13 -17.06 -21.96
CA GLY A 350 15.71 -17.42 -21.97
C GLY A 350 15.09 -17.48 -20.56
N TRP A 351 15.61 -16.68 -19.63
CA TRP A 351 15.22 -16.66 -18.21
C TRP A 351 14.33 -15.45 -17.87
N SER A 352 13.56 -14.93 -18.83
CA SER A 352 12.74 -13.73 -18.61
C SER A 352 11.79 -13.87 -17.40
N ILE A 353 11.21 -15.06 -17.20
CA ILE A 353 10.26 -15.34 -16.10
C ILE A 353 10.97 -15.60 -14.74
N PHE A 354 12.29 -15.74 -14.72
CA PHE A 354 13.02 -16.05 -13.47
C PHE A 354 12.91 -14.92 -12.42
N SER A 355 12.91 -13.67 -12.88
CA SER A 355 12.76 -12.50 -11.99
C SER A 355 11.41 -12.46 -11.28
N ASP A 356 10.35 -12.96 -11.91
CA ASP A 356 9.01 -12.98 -11.32
C ASP A 356 8.91 -13.91 -10.09
N ALA A 357 9.53 -15.10 -10.16
CA ALA A 357 9.57 -16.01 -9.02
C ALA A 357 10.37 -15.45 -7.84
N LEU A 358 11.39 -14.63 -8.09
CA LEU A 358 12.14 -13.94 -7.04
C LEU A 358 11.31 -12.86 -6.36
N GLY A 359 10.42 -12.16 -7.09
CA GLY A 359 9.50 -11.17 -6.54
C GLY A 359 8.50 -11.78 -5.55
N HIS A 360 7.91 -12.93 -5.89
CA HIS A 360 7.00 -13.65 -4.99
C HIS A 360 7.72 -14.18 -3.74
N GLY A 361 8.99 -14.57 -3.90
CA GLY A 361 9.88 -14.84 -2.78
C GLY A 361 10.13 -13.64 -1.88
N ALA A 362 10.33 -12.46 -2.47
CA ALA A 362 10.53 -11.22 -1.73
C ALA A 362 9.34 -10.89 -0.83
N ILE A 363 8.10 -11.14 -1.29
CA ILE A 363 6.87 -10.96 -0.48
C ILE A 363 6.89 -11.88 0.75
N VAL A 364 7.23 -13.16 0.58
CA VAL A 364 7.36 -14.08 1.73
C VAL A 364 8.44 -13.59 2.70
N GLY A 365 9.57 -13.09 2.19
CA GLY A 365 10.63 -12.52 3.02
C GLY A 365 10.22 -11.26 3.77
N LEU A 366 9.45 -10.39 3.13
CA LEU A 366 8.85 -9.20 3.74
C LEU A 366 7.94 -9.58 4.91
N LEU A 367 7.02 -10.53 4.67
CA LEU A 367 6.09 -11.04 5.67
C LEU A 367 6.82 -11.67 6.88
N LEU A 368 7.87 -12.45 6.63
CA LEU A 368 8.67 -13.03 7.71
C LEU A 368 9.47 -11.98 8.48
N ALA A 369 10.01 -10.96 7.80
CA ALA A 369 10.69 -9.85 8.45
C ALA A 369 9.74 -9.07 9.37
N TYR A 370 8.52 -8.80 8.92
CA TYR A 370 7.46 -8.19 9.73
C TYR A 370 7.20 -8.97 11.02
N LEU A 371 7.06 -10.29 10.93
CA LEU A 371 6.80 -11.15 12.10
C LEU A 371 7.94 -11.16 13.15
N ILE A 372 9.18 -10.98 12.70
CA ILE A 372 10.38 -11.05 13.56
C ILE A 372 10.85 -9.65 13.98
N GLY A 373 10.26 -8.58 13.42
CA GLY A 373 10.70 -7.20 13.63
C GLY A 373 12.07 -6.90 12.99
N LEU A 374 12.36 -7.54 11.84
CA LEU A 374 13.58 -7.32 11.06
C LEU A 374 13.34 -6.33 9.91
N ASP A 375 14.44 -5.79 9.37
CA ASP A 375 14.39 -4.95 8.17
C ASP A 375 13.79 -5.72 6.98
N PHE A 376 12.80 -5.09 6.34
CA PHE A 376 12.03 -5.65 5.23
C PHE A 376 12.87 -6.01 4.01
N TYR A 377 13.83 -5.16 3.64
CA TYR A 377 14.72 -5.42 2.52
C TYR A 377 15.65 -6.60 2.80
N LEU A 378 16.17 -6.72 4.03
CA LEU A 378 17.00 -7.85 4.43
C LEU A 378 16.22 -9.17 4.42
N GLY A 379 14.97 -9.17 4.90
CA GLY A 379 14.10 -10.34 4.84
C GLY A 379 13.81 -10.79 3.41
N ALA A 380 13.40 -9.86 2.55
CA ALA A 380 13.17 -10.11 1.13
C ALA A 380 14.42 -10.59 0.40
N LEU A 381 15.58 -9.98 0.67
CA LEU A 381 16.84 -10.39 0.06
C LEU A 381 17.24 -11.80 0.50
N PHE A 382 17.08 -12.14 1.77
CA PHE A 382 17.42 -13.47 2.29
C PHE A 382 16.59 -14.56 1.62
N ILE A 383 15.26 -14.40 1.58
CA ILE A 383 14.37 -15.37 0.92
C ILE A 383 14.59 -15.38 -0.60
N GLY A 384 14.81 -14.23 -1.22
CA GLY A 384 15.14 -14.13 -2.65
C GLY A 384 16.43 -14.91 -3.00
N LEU A 385 17.48 -14.79 -2.19
CA LEU A 385 18.72 -15.56 -2.36
C LEU A 385 18.51 -17.06 -2.12
N PHE A 386 17.72 -17.42 -1.12
CA PHE A 386 17.36 -18.81 -0.85
C PHE A 386 16.65 -19.46 -2.04
N ILE A 387 15.70 -18.74 -2.65
CA ILE A 387 14.97 -19.19 -3.85
C ILE A 387 15.92 -19.27 -5.05
N ALA A 388 16.74 -18.25 -5.28
CA ALA A 388 17.72 -18.26 -6.36
C ALA A 388 18.63 -19.50 -6.28
N PHE A 389 19.13 -19.80 -5.08
CA PHE A 389 19.97 -20.97 -4.83
C PHE A 389 19.21 -22.28 -5.03
N THR A 390 17.96 -22.36 -4.54
CA THR A 390 17.12 -23.56 -4.65
C THR A 390 16.79 -23.85 -6.11
N VAL A 391 16.28 -22.87 -6.85
CA VAL A 391 15.95 -23.01 -8.28
C VAL A 391 17.20 -23.34 -9.09
N GLY A 392 18.32 -22.65 -8.85
CA GLY A 392 19.59 -22.92 -9.52
C GLY A 392 20.12 -24.34 -9.26
N THR A 393 19.94 -24.84 -8.04
CA THR A 393 20.34 -26.21 -7.71
C THR A 393 19.44 -27.23 -8.39
N ILE A 394 18.11 -27.08 -8.30
CA ILE A 394 17.15 -27.99 -8.93
C ILE A 394 17.32 -28.01 -10.45
N GLU A 395 17.53 -26.86 -11.09
CA GLU A 395 17.80 -26.76 -12.53
C GLU A 395 19.06 -27.56 -12.92
N ARG A 396 20.12 -27.50 -12.12
CA ARG A 396 21.38 -28.20 -12.41
C ARG A 396 21.35 -29.69 -12.13
N VAL A 397 20.58 -30.15 -11.13
CA VAL A 397 20.53 -31.58 -10.76
C VAL A 397 19.38 -32.35 -11.41
N SER A 398 18.36 -31.65 -11.91
CA SER A 398 17.18 -32.28 -12.51
C SER A 398 17.23 -32.28 -14.04
N ARG A 399 16.33 -33.04 -14.66
CA ARG A 399 16.06 -32.99 -16.11
C ARG A 399 14.88 -32.06 -16.45
N LEU A 400 14.35 -31.36 -15.45
CA LEU A 400 13.23 -30.46 -15.64
C LEU A 400 13.72 -29.21 -16.38
N ARG A 401 12.87 -28.70 -17.27
CA ARG A 401 13.11 -27.41 -17.89
C ARG A 401 13.03 -26.31 -16.82
N ALA A 402 13.81 -25.24 -16.99
CA ALA A 402 13.89 -24.16 -16.01
C ALA A 402 12.53 -23.49 -15.73
N ASP A 403 11.69 -23.33 -16.76
CA ASP A 403 10.32 -22.80 -16.65
C ASP A 403 9.46 -23.60 -15.65
N VAL A 404 9.58 -24.94 -15.65
CA VAL A 404 8.84 -25.81 -14.72
C VAL A 404 9.33 -25.64 -13.28
N VAL A 405 10.66 -25.59 -13.06
CA VAL A 405 11.23 -25.43 -11.71
C VAL A 405 10.85 -24.08 -11.12
N ILE A 406 10.89 -23.02 -11.94
CA ILE A 406 10.50 -21.67 -11.56
C ILE A 406 9.02 -21.65 -11.17
N ALA A 407 8.13 -22.25 -11.99
CA ALA A 407 6.68 -22.29 -11.72
C ALA A 407 6.33 -23.04 -10.43
N ILE A 408 6.96 -24.19 -10.16
CA ILE A 408 6.75 -24.95 -8.91
C ILE A 408 7.18 -24.11 -7.70
N THR A 409 8.33 -23.47 -7.78
CA THR A 409 8.85 -22.65 -6.68
C THR A 409 7.95 -21.44 -6.42
N PHE A 410 7.54 -20.76 -7.50
CA PHE A 410 6.60 -19.64 -7.48
C PHE A 410 5.27 -20.00 -6.78
N THR A 411 4.58 -21.05 -7.23
CA THR A 411 3.28 -21.47 -6.66
C THR A 411 3.40 -21.84 -5.18
N THR A 412 4.53 -22.43 -4.79
CA THR A 412 4.80 -22.80 -3.39
C THR A 412 5.02 -21.56 -2.52
N MET A 413 5.78 -20.57 -2.99
CA MET A 413 5.98 -19.32 -2.25
C MET A 413 4.69 -18.53 -2.09
N LEU A 414 3.86 -18.47 -3.13
CA LEU A 414 2.55 -17.82 -3.06
C LEU A 414 1.64 -18.51 -2.02
N ALA A 415 1.60 -19.85 -2.01
CA ALA A 415 0.85 -20.59 -1.00
C ALA A 415 1.35 -20.31 0.43
N ILE A 416 2.68 -20.23 0.63
CA ILE A 416 3.27 -19.87 1.92
C ILE A 416 2.89 -18.44 2.33
N ALA A 417 2.98 -17.46 1.41
CA ALA A 417 2.60 -16.07 1.67
C ALA A 417 1.14 -15.98 2.14
N ILE A 418 0.22 -16.64 1.44
CA ILE A 418 -1.21 -16.65 1.78
C ILE A 418 -1.45 -17.27 3.16
N ILE A 419 -0.76 -18.36 3.51
CA ILE A 419 -0.87 -18.97 4.85
C ILE A 419 -0.39 -18.00 5.93
N ILE A 420 0.72 -17.29 5.69
CA ILE A 420 1.24 -16.30 6.65
C ILE A 420 0.23 -15.16 6.83
N ILE A 421 -0.26 -14.58 5.74
CA ILE A 421 -1.26 -13.50 5.77
C ILE A 421 -2.51 -13.95 6.51
N SER A 422 -3.04 -15.14 6.19
CA SER A 422 -4.24 -15.70 6.82
C SER A 422 -4.09 -15.95 8.33
N ASN A 423 -2.88 -16.23 8.82
CA ASN A 423 -2.64 -16.49 10.24
C ASN A 423 -2.45 -15.21 11.06
N ILE A 424 -1.96 -14.13 10.44
CA ILE A 424 -1.69 -12.87 11.14
C ILE A 424 -2.99 -12.17 11.52
N GLY A 425 -4.06 -12.31 10.71
CA GLY A 425 -5.36 -11.69 10.94
C GLY A 425 -5.31 -10.17 10.79
N GLY A 426 -5.96 -9.64 9.75
CA GLY A 426 -6.14 -8.18 9.60
C GLY A 426 -4.86 -7.39 9.29
N VAL A 427 -3.80 -8.02 8.77
CA VAL A 427 -2.71 -7.28 8.09
C VAL A 427 -2.98 -7.32 6.61
N ASN A 428 -3.41 -6.18 6.09
CA ASN A 428 -3.61 -6.01 4.67
C ASN A 428 -2.40 -5.26 4.11
N ILE A 429 -1.59 -6.01 3.38
CA ILE A 429 -0.57 -5.44 2.52
C ILE A 429 -1.34 -5.05 1.27
N ALA A 430 -1.54 -3.75 1.05
CA ALA A 430 -2.12 -3.26 -0.19
C ALA A 430 -1.33 -3.89 -1.35
N LEU A 431 -2.01 -4.77 -2.09
CA LEU A 431 -1.38 -5.53 -3.16
C LEU A 431 -0.81 -4.54 -4.19
N GLU A 432 -1.47 -3.40 -4.32
CA GLU A 432 -1.11 -2.25 -5.14
C GLU A 432 0.26 -1.67 -4.77
N ASP A 433 0.54 -1.46 -3.47
CA ASP A 433 1.80 -0.90 -2.99
C ASP A 433 2.96 -1.84 -3.30
N VAL A 434 2.71 -3.15 -3.21
CA VAL A 434 3.69 -4.18 -3.58
C VAL A 434 3.85 -4.28 -5.10
N LEU A 435 2.76 -4.18 -5.87
CA LEU A 435 2.76 -4.37 -7.32
C LEU A 435 3.33 -3.18 -8.08
N PHE A 436 3.04 -1.95 -7.64
CA PHE A 436 3.28 -0.71 -8.37
C PHE A 436 4.06 0.37 -7.60
N ALA A 437 4.63 0.05 -6.42
CA ALA A 437 5.34 0.96 -5.50
C ALA A 437 5.79 2.29 -6.13
N ASP A 438 5.46 3.42 -5.48
CA ASP A 438 5.84 4.71 -6.03
C ASP A 438 7.34 4.99 -5.84
N VAL A 439 8.10 4.90 -6.94
CA VAL A 439 9.55 5.21 -6.92
C VAL A 439 9.85 6.65 -6.52
N THR A 440 8.89 7.57 -6.62
CA THR A 440 9.07 8.95 -6.20
C THR A 440 8.98 9.15 -4.67
N ALA A 441 8.39 8.18 -3.97
CA ALA A 441 8.24 8.13 -2.51
C ALA A 441 9.45 7.50 -1.77
N VAL A 442 10.54 7.22 -2.48
CA VAL A 442 11.64 6.40 -1.93
C VAL A 442 12.43 7.14 -0.84
N SER A 443 12.64 6.47 0.29
CA SER A 443 13.44 6.98 1.40
C SER A 443 14.92 7.15 1.04
N THR A 444 15.63 8.02 1.76
CA THR A 444 17.07 8.25 1.56
C THR A 444 17.89 6.96 1.71
N GLU A 445 17.50 6.09 2.64
CA GLU A 445 18.17 4.81 2.85
C GLU A 445 17.97 3.87 1.65
N MET A 446 16.74 3.75 1.14
CA MET A 446 16.44 2.95 -0.04
C MET A 446 17.19 3.45 -1.28
N MET A 447 17.28 4.77 -1.48
CA MET A 447 18.08 5.37 -2.56
C MET A 447 19.55 4.95 -2.44
N TRP A 448 20.18 5.09 -1.27
CA TRP A 448 21.58 4.72 -1.10
C TRP A 448 21.82 3.21 -1.22
N ARG A 449 20.88 2.36 -0.80
CA ARG A 449 20.90 0.91 -1.03
C ARG A 449 20.83 0.60 -2.53
N ALA A 450 19.97 1.28 -3.28
CA ALA A 450 19.88 1.15 -4.74
C ALA A 450 21.18 1.60 -5.43
N VAL A 451 21.74 2.76 -5.07
CA VAL A 451 23.02 3.25 -5.59
C VAL A 451 24.16 2.29 -5.27
N GLY A 452 24.26 1.83 -4.01
CA GLY A 452 25.29 0.91 -3.57
C GLY A 452 25.23 -0.43 -4.30
N SER A 453 24.04 -1.02 -4.43
CA SER A 453 23.84 -2.25 -5.21
C SER A 453 24.17 -2.04 -6.69
N ALA A 454 23.85 -0.87 -7.26
CA ALA A 454 24.15 -0.56 -8.65
C ALA A 454 25.64 -0.48 -8.95
N ILE A 455 26.39 0.20 -8.08
CA ILE A 455 27.84 0.31 -8.23
C ILE A 455 28.48 -1.08 -8.09
N ALA A 456 28.06 -1.87 -7.09
CA ALA A 456 28.59 -3.21 -6.86
C ALA A 456 28.32 -4.16 -8.04
N ILE A 457 27.07 -4.20 -8.52
CA ILE A 457 26.65 -5.03 -9.65
C ILE A 457 27.28 -4.54 -10.95
N GLY A 458 27.31 -3.23 -11.19
CA GLY A 458 27.94 -2.63 -12.37
C GLY A 458 29.43 -2.98 -12.44
N LEU A 459 30.15 -2.83 -11.33
CA LEU A 459 31.55 -3.22 -11.22
C LEU A 459 31.73 -4.73 -11.47
N PHE A 460 30.88 -5.56 -10.86
CA PHE A 460 30.91 -7.01 -11.10
C PHE A 460 30.69 -7.36 -12.58
N VAL A 461 29.69 -6.77 -13.22
CA VAL A 461 29.38 -7.00 -14.64
C VAL A 461 30.55 -6.57 -15.51
N VAL A 462 31.20 -5.44 -15.24
CA VAL A 462 32.37 -4.97 -16.00
C VAL A 462 33.56 -5.93 -15.85
N LEU A 463 33.84 -6.39 -14.62
CA LEU A 463 34.95 -7.30 -14.31
C LEU A 463 34.74 -8.70 -14.90
N PHE A 464 33.52 -9.24 -14.77
CA PHE A 464 33.16 -10.60 -15.18
C PHE A 464 32.42 -10.66 -16.54
N ARG A 465 32.43 -9.57 -17.31
CA ARG A 465 31.67 -9.45 -18.58
C ARG A 465 31.88 -10.62 -19.53
N ARG A 466 33.12 -11.11 -19.64
CA ARG A 466 33.49 -12.15 -20.59
C ARG A 466 32.93 -13.49 -20.14
N GLN A 467 33.04 -13.79 -18.85
CA GLN A 467 32.56 -15.00 -18.24
C GLN A 467 31.03 -15.05 -18.29
N LEU A 468 30.35 -13.94 -17.95
CA LEU A 468 28.90 -13.83 -18.01
C LEU A 468 28.37 -14.01 -19.45
N LEU A 469 28.93 -13.31 -20.44
CA LEU A 469 28.50 -13.43 -21.84
C LEU A 469 28.68 -14.85 -22.38
N LEU A 470 29.84 -15.48 -22.13
CA LEU A 470 30.10 -16.85 -22.59
C LEU A 470 29.14 -17.84 -21.93
N TYR A 471 28.95 -17.70 -20.63
CA TYR A 471 28.04 -18.54 -19.87
C TYR A 471 26.57 -18.37 -20.30
N SER A 472 26.11 -17.15 -20.58
CA SER A 472 24.73 -16.88 -20.99
C SER A 472 24.41 -17.37 -22.41
N ILE A 473 25.38 -17.38 -23.32
CA ILE A 473 25.17 -17.79 -24.71
C ILE A 473 25.38 -19.30 -24.89
N ASP A 474 26.45 -19.85 -24.33
CA ASP A 474 26.80 -21.27 -24.44
C ASP A 474 27.45 -21.79 -23.14
N PRO A 475 26.62 -22.31 -22.20
CA PRO A 475 27.10 -22.88 -20.95
C PRO A 475 28.04 -24.08 -21.11
N LEU A 476 27.90 -24.86 -22.20
CA LEU A 476 28.76 -26.03 -22.46
C LEU A 476 30.09 -25.57 -23.06
N GLY A 477 30.05 -24.60 -23.97
CA GLY A 477 31.23 -23.94 -24.52
C GLY A 477 32.03 -23.17 -23.47
N SER A 478 31.40 -22.62 -22.42
CA SER A 478 32.14 -21.98 -21.34
C SER A 478 32.99 -22.98 -20.53
N ILE A 479 32.53 -24.24 -20.40
CA ILE A 479 33.30 -25.30 -19.71
C ILE A 479 34.56 -25.65 -20.49
N SER A 480 34.47 -25.76 -21.82
CA SER A 480 35.63 -26.08 -22.67
C SER A 480 36.69 -24.98 -22.67
N LEU A 481 36.29 -23.73 -22.44
CA LEU A 481 37.17 -22.57 -22.26
C LEU A 481 37.77 -22.45 -20.85
N GLY A 482 37.56 -23.45 -19.97
CA GLY A 482 38.13 -23.50 -18.62
C GLY A 482 37.40 -22.61 -17.60
N ILE A 483 36.21 -22.09 -17.93
CA ILE A 483 35.42 -21.30 -17.00
C ILE A 483 34.73 -22.25 -16.03
N ARG A 484 34.79 -21.93 -14.73
CA ARG A 484 34.03 -22.64 -13.69
C ARG A 484 32.54 -22.26 -13.80
N SER A 485 31.84 -22.84 -14.78
CA SER A 485 30.44 -22.48 -15.10
C SER A 485 29.50 -22.57 -13.90
N GLY A 486 29.74 -23.50 -12.97
CA GLY A 486 28.96 -23.59 -11.73
C GLY A 486 29.11 -22.36 -10.83
N VAL A 487 30.29 -21.75 -10.74
CA VAL A 487 30.52 -20.53 -9.94
C VAL A 487 29.84 -19.34 -10.61
N ILE A 488 30.01 -19.20 -11.94
CA ILE A 488 29.37 -18.11 -12.70
C ILE A 488 27.85 -18.22 -12.65
N HIS A 489 27.30 -19.44 -12.68
CA HIS A 489 25.87 -19.70 -12.50
C HIS A 489 25.33 -19.10 -11.20
N TYR A 490 25.90 -19.49 -10.05
CA TYR A 490 25.41 -19.00 -8.75
C TYR A 490 25.71 -17.52 -8.53
N LEU A 491 26.85 -17.01 -9.01
CA LEU A 491 27.12 -15.57 -8.97
C LEU A 491 26.09 -14.79 -9.79
N TYR A 492 25.72 -15.30 -10.98
CA TYR A 492 24.68 -14.68 -11.79
C TYR A 492 23.31 -14.71 -11.11
N LEU A 493 22.96 -15.82 -10.45
CA LEU A 493 21.73 -15.94 -9.68
C LEU A 493 21.68 -14.96 -8.50
N ILE A 494 22.80 -14.75 -7.80
CA ILE A 494 22.91 -13.75 -6.74
C ILE A 494 22.70 -12.34 -7.30
N LEU A 495 23.34 -11.99 -8.43
CA LEU A 495 23.14 -10.69 -9.08
C LEU A 495 21.68 -10.48 -9.46
N LEU A 496 21.05 -11.50 -10.04
CA LEU A 496 19.65 -11.44 -10.45
C LEU A 496 18.73 -11.29 -9.24
N ALA A 497 18.97 -12.02 -8.15
CA ALA A 497 18.23 -11.89 -6.90
C ALA A 497 18.36 -10.49 -6.29
N VAL A 498 19.58 -9.98 -6.12
CA VAL A 498 19.82 -8.63 -5.57
C VAL A 498 19.17 -7.57 -6.45
N THR A 499 19.35 -7.65 -7.77
CA THR A 499 18.76 -6.68 -8.70
C THR A 499 17.24 -6.70 -8.65
N THR A 500 16.65 -7.89 -8.61
CA THR A 500 15.19 -8.05 -8.59
C THR A 500 14.63 -7.53 -7.26
N VAL A 501 15.21 -7.89 -6.12
CA VAL A 501 14.74 -7.42 -4.81
C VAL A 501 14.88 -5.91 -4.66
N SER A 502 16.01 -5.33 -5.09
CA SER A 502 16.20 -3.86 -5.06
C SER A 502 15.19 -3.14 -5.94
N ALA A 503 14.93 -3.65 -7.15
CA ALA A 503 13.95 -3.07 -8.06
C ALA A 503 12.51 -3.24 -7.54
N PHE A 504 12.19 -4.42 -7.00
CA PHE A 504 10.88 -4.76 -6.43
C PHE A 504 10.54 -3.83 -5.27
N MET A 505 11.47 -3.62 -4.34
CA MET A 505 11.24 -2.77 -3.16
C MET A 505 11.13 -1.28 -3.49
N SER A 506 11.65 -0.82 -4.63
CA SER A 506 11.73 0.62 -4.92
C SER A 506 10.82 1.09 -6.05
N ILE A 507 10.57 0.26 -7.08
CA ILE A 507 9.71 0.61 -8.24
C ILE A 507 8.45 -0.28 -8.27
N GLY A 508 8.38 -1.32 -7.44
CA GLY A 508 7.27 -2.27 -7.42
C GLY A 508 7.52 -3.50 -8.28
N ALA A 509 6.74 -4.56 -8.02
CA ALA A 509 6.90 -5.87 -8.65
C ALA A 509 6.80 -5.84 -10.18
N ILE A 510 5.73 -5.22 -10.71
CA ILE A 510 5.44 -5.24 -12.15
C ILE A 510 6.47 -4.38 -12.91
N PRO A 511 6.76 -3.13 -12.49
CA PRO A 511 7.82 -2.34 -13.11
C PRO A 511 9.20 -2.99 -13.04
N ALA A 512 9.55 -3.65 -11.93
CA ALA A 512 10.81 -4.37 -11.80
C ALA A 512 10.98 -5.47 -12.86
N ILE A 513 9.97 -6.35 -13.01
CA ILE A 513 10.01 -7.45 -13.98
C ILE A 513 10.08 -6.90 -15.41
N ALA A 514 9.24 -5.90 -15.73
CA ALA A 514 9.22 -5.29 -17.04
C ALA A 514 10.55 -4.59 -17.39
N ALA A 515 11.18 -3.90 -16.44
CA ALA A 515 12.48 -3.25 -16.62
C ALA A 515 13.62 -4.25 -16.84
N ILE A 516 13.54 -5.46 -16.27
CA ILE A 516 14.49 -6.55 -16.51
C ILE A 516 14.35 -7.12 -17.94
N ILE A 517 13.16 -7.04 -18.55
CA ILE A 517 12.87 -7.73 -19.82
C ILE A 517 12.83 -6.78 -21.03
N LEU A 518 12.11 -5.67 -20.95
CA LEU A 518 11.78 -4.84 -22.11
C LEU A 518 13.00 -4.14 -22.75
N PRO A 519 13.88 -3.43 -22.00
CA PRO A 519 15.06 -2.82 -22.61
C PRO A 519 16.01 -3.84 -23.25
N PRO A 520 16.32 -4.98 -22.60
CA PRO A 520 17.14 -6.00 -23.25
C PRO A 520 16.44 -6.66 -24.44
N ALA A 521 15.15 -7.01 -24.35
CA ALA A 521 14.43 -7.58 -25.48
C ALA A 521 14.42 -6.64 -26.70
N SER A 522 14.20 -5.34 -26.47
CA SER A 522 14.25 -4.31 -27.52
C SER A 522 15.63 -4.24 -28.18
N SER A 523 16.70 -4.20 -27.37
CA SER A 523 18.06 -4.14 -27.88
C SER A 523 18.49 -5.41 -28.60
N TYR A 524 17.98 -6.59 -28.20
CA TYR A 524 18.27 -7.89 -28.82
C TYR A 524 17.74 -7.96 -30.26
N LEU A 525 16.58 -7.33 -30.53
CA LEU A 525 16.00 -7.27 -31.87
C LEU A 525 16.81 -6.40 -32.84
N VAL A 526 17.51 -5.39 -32.31
CA VAL A 526 18.21 -4.37 -33.11
C VAL A 526 19.69 -4.70 -33.30
N SER A 527 20.36 -5.24 -32.27
CA SER A 527 21.81 -5.44 -32.25
C SER A 527 22.22 -6.91 -32.33
N LYS A 528 23.17 -7.23 -33.22
CA LYS A 528 23.77 -8.57 -33.34
C LYS A 528 25.08 -8.73 -32.58
N ARG A 529 25.68 -7.64 -32.09
CA ARG A 529 26.99 -7.66 -31.42
C ARG A 529 26.79 -7.61 -29.91
N PRO A 530 27.39 -8.52 -29.11
CA PRO A 530 27.17 -8.59 -27.66
C PRO A 530 27.47 -7.27 -26.92
N LYS A 531 28.54 -6.56 -27.29
CA LYS A 531 28.88 -5.26 -26.67
C LYS A 531 27.82 -4.19 -26.95
N ASN A 532 27.38 -4.09 -28.21
CA ASN A 532 26.38 -3.11 -28.62
C ASN A 532 25.01 -3.43 -28.04
N PHE A 533 24.70 -4.72 -27.88
CA PHE A 533 23.49 -5.20 -27.21
C PHE A 533 23.42 -4.69 -25.76
N LEU A 534 24.47 -4.88 -24.97
CA LEU A 534 24.52 -4.40 -23.58
C LEU A 534 24.39 -2.87 -23.47
N LEU A 535 25.13 -2.13 -24.30
CA LEU A 535 25.08 -0.65 -24.29
C LEU A 535 23.72 -0.13 -24.74
N LEU A 536 23.12 -0.73 -25.78
CA LEU A 536 21.81 -0.32 -26.27
C LEU A 536 20.71 -0.65 -25.25
N SER A 537 20.78 -1.79 -24.57
CA SER A 537 19.85 -2.13 -23.49
C SER A 537 19.90 -1.07 -22.38
N LEU A 538 21.10 -0.73 -21.91
CA LEU A 538 21.32 0.32 -20.92
C LEU A 538 20.77 1.67 -21.37
N SER A 539 21.05 2.09 -22.61
CA SER A 539 20.54 3.35 -23.15
C SER A 539 19.01 3.38 -23.25
N ILE A 540 18.39 2.28 -23.70
CA ILE A 540 16.92 2.18 -23.77
C ILE A 540 16.33 2.29 -22.36
N GLY A 541 16.87 1.58 -21.37
CA GLY A 541 16.39 1.64 -20.00
C GLY A 541 16.47 3.05 -19.40
N LEU A 542 17.61 3.74 -19.58
CA LEU A 542 17.80 5.10 -19.10
C LEU A 542 16.85 6.10 -19.78
N VAL A 543 16.66 5.99 -21.09
CA VAL A 543 15.73 6.86 -21.84
C VAL A 543 14.29 6.60 -21.41
N SER A 544 13.91 5.33 -21.22
CA SER A 544 12.59 4.98 -20.69
C SER A 544 12.34 5.54 -19.30
N GLY A 545 13.31 5.42 -18.39
CA GLY A 545 13.20 5.97 -17.03
C GLY A 545 13.09 7.48 -17.03
N LEU A 546 13.89 8.17 -17.86
CA LEU A 546 13.85 9.62 -18.00
C LEU A 546 12.48 10.11 -18.51
N ILE A 547 11.99 9.55 -19.62
CA ILE A 547 10.70 9.95 -20.20
C ILE A 547 9.55 9.55 -19.27
N GLY A 548 9.62 8.36 -18.65
CA GLY A 548 8.63 7.87 -17.71
C GLY A 548 8.50 8.75 -16.47
N PHE A 549 9.61 9.23 -15.92
CA PHE A 549 9.62 10.17 -14.79
C PHE A 549 8.94 11.50 -15.14
N TYR A 550 9.30 12.13 -16.27
CA TYR A 550 8.63 13.37 -16.68
C TYR A 550 7.15 13.15 -17.02
N ALA A 551 6.80 12.02 -17.66
CA ALA A 551 5.42 11.68 -17.92
C ALA A 551 4.62 11.51 -16.62
N SER A 552 5.21 10.89 -15.59
CA SER A 552 4.63 10.77 -14.26
C SER A 552 4.38 12.13 -13.60
N TYR A 553 5.34 13.03 -13.68
CA TYR A 553 5.21 14.38 -13.12
C TYR A 553 4.10 15.19 -13.78
N TYR A 554 4.01 15.20 -15.11
CA TYR A 554 3.04 16.05 -15.82
C TYR A 554 1.66 15.43 -16.03
N LEU A 555 1.56 14.09 -16.05
CA LEU A 555 0.30 13.40 -16.27
C LEU A 555 -0.32 12.88 -14.96
N ASN A 556 0.32 13.12 -13.82
CA ASN A 556 -0.11 12.61 -12.50
C ASN A 556 -0.35 11.09 -12.50
N VAL A 557 0.60 10.35 -13.08
CA VAL A 557 0.57 8.88 -13.14
C VAL A 557 1.77 8.27 -12.40
N ASN A 558 1.68 7.00 -12.02
CA ASN A 558 2.79 6.28 -11.39
C ASN A 558 4.05 6.22 -12.30
N ALA A 559 5.21 6.59 -11.75
CA ALA A 559 6.47 6.65 -12.50
C ALA A 559 6.99 5.29 -12.97
N GLY A 560 6.79 4.23 -12.19
CA GLY A 560 7.10 2.86 -12.61
C GLY A 560 6.26 2.45 -13.84
N ALA A 561 4.94 2.59 -13.75
CA ALA A 561 4.02 2.26 -14.83
C ALA A 561 4.27 3.07 -16.11
N ALA A 562 4.49 4.38 -15.99
CA ALA A 562 4.85 5.25 -17.12
C ALA A 562 6.14 4.79 -17.80
N THR A 563 7.16 4.42 -17.02
CA THR A 563 8.44 3.88 -17.52
C THR A 563 8.27 2.58 -18.30
N ILE A 564 7.38 1.68 -17.86
CA ILE A 564 7.05 0.45 -18.60
C ILE A 564 6.38 0.76 -19.93
N LEU A 565 5.41 1.67 -19.95
CA LEU A 565 4.68 2.01 -21.17
C LEU A 565 5.64 2.61 -22.22
N VAL A 566 6.56 3.48 -21.80
CA VAL A 566 7.61 4.01 -22.68
C VAL A 566 8.50 2.87 -23.19
N SER A 567 8.95 1.97 -22.32
CA SER A 567 9.76 0.81 -22.71
C SER A 567 9.04 -0.11 -23.69
N THR A 568 7.73 -0.29 -23.52
CA THR A 568 6.86 -1.06 -24.41
C THR A 568 6.76 -0.38 -25.78
N VAL A 569 6.58 0.94 -25.84
CA VAL A 569 6.58 1.68 -27.11
C VAL A 569 7.92 1.53 -27.83
N ILE A 570 9.05 1.64 -27.12
CA ILE A 570 10.38 1.43 -27.71
C ILE A 570 10.54 -0.01 -28.21
N PHE A 571 10.00 -1.00 -27.48
CA PHE A 571 9.97 -2.40 -27.92
C PHE A 571 9.16 -2.58 -29.19
N LEU A 572 7.95 -2.00 -29.27
CA LEU A 572 7.08 -2.05 -30.45
C LEU A 572 7.73 -1.40 -31.68
N VAL A 573 8.43 -0.29 -31.50
CA VAL A 573 9.22 0.33 -32.57
C VAL A 573 10.38 -0.60 -32.99
N SER A 574 11.06 -1.21 -32.02
CA SER A 574 12.19 -2.11 -32.28
C SER A 574 11.77 -3.36 -33.05
N ILE A 575 10.62 -3.97 -32.72
CA ILE A 575 10.08 -5.11 -33.47
C ILE A 575 9.58 -4.71 -34.86
N ALA A 576 8.95 -3.54 -35.02
CA ALA A 576 8.55 -3.04 -36.34
C ALA A 576 9.77 -2.85 -37.26
N ILE A 577 10.85 -2.25 -36.74
CA ILE A 577 12.12 -2.12 -37.47
C ILE A 577 12.71 -3.50 -37.80
N HIS A 578 12.64 -4.46 -36.89
CA HIS A 578 13.13 -5.81 -37.10
C HIS A 578 12.38 -6.52 -38.25
N VAL A 579 11.04 -6.50 -38.20
CA VAL A 579 10.17 -7.11 -39.21
C VAL A 579 10.37 -6.43 -40.57
N TYR A 580 10.50 -5.11 -40.61
CA TYR A 580 10.79 -4.39 -41.86
C TYR A 580 12.14 -4.79 -42.47
N ARG A 581 13.17 -5.00 -41.65
CA ARG A 581 14.51 -5.44 -42.11
C ARG A 581 14.55 -6.92 -42.49
N LYS A 582 13.65 -7.74 -41.95
CA LYS A 582 13.56 -9.19 -42.16
C LYS A 582 12.09 -9.62 -42.20
N PRO A 583 11.41 -9.48 -43.34
CA PRO A 583 10.02 -9.93 -43.45
C PRO A 583 9.95 -11.44 -43.15
N PRO A 584 8.91 -11.92 -42.45
CA PRO A 584 8.74 -13.33 -42.17
C PRO A 584 8.74 -14.12 -43.49
N ILE A 585 9.52 -15.19 -43.54
CA ILE A 585 9.48 -16.13 -44.66
C ILE A 585 8.07 -16.74 -44.63
N PRO A 586 7.26 -16.64 -45.71
CA PRO A 586 5.93 -17.25 -45.70
C PRO A 586 6.07 -18.75 -45.38
N GLU A 587 5.30 -19.21 -44.40
CA GLU A 587 5.26 -20.62 -44.02
C GLU A 587 4.97 -21.46 -45.26
N ILE A 588 5.96 -22.25 -45.71
CA ILE A 588 5.70 -23.34 -46.62
C ILE A 588 4.98 -24.39 -45.78
N SER A 589 3.66 -24.45 -45.94
CA SER A 589 2.77 -25.48 -45.36
C SER A 589 3.46 -26.85 -45.38
N ARG A 590 3.70 -27.43 -44.20
CA ARG A 590 4.07 -28.83 -44.04
C ARG A 590 2.92 -29.59 -43.44
#